data_AF-Q8RW58-F1
#
_entry.id   AF-Q8RW58-F1
#
_cell.length_a   1.000
_cell.length_b   1.000
_cell.length_c   1.000
_cell.angle_alpha   90.00
_cell.angle_beta   90.00
_cell.angle_gamma   90.00
#
_symmetry.space_group_name_H-M   'P 1'
#
loop_
_entity.id
_entity.type
_entity.pdbx_description
1 polymer ?
#
loop_
_entity_poly.entity_id
_entity_poly.type
_entity_poly.pdbx_seq_one_letter_code
_entity_poly.pdbx_strand_id
1 'polypeptide(L)'
;VETQQLLLQIAGHKEILEGDLYLKQGLRLRNPYITTLNVFQAYTLKRIRDPSFKVTPQPPLSKEFADENKPAGLVKLNPASEYPPGLEDTLILTMKGIAAGMQNTG
;
A
#
# COMPACT_ATOMS: atom_id res chain seq x y z
N VAL A 1 4.05 -9.86 20.17
CA VAL A 1 4.31 -11.31 19.96
C VAL A 1 3.73 -12.12 21.11
N GLU A 2 3.97 -11.71 22.36
CA GLU A 2 3.40 -12.33 23.57
C GLU A 2 1.89 -12.54 23.52
N THR A 3 1.11 -11.51 23.19
CA THR A 3 -0.37 -11.60 23.10
C THR A 3 -0.84 -12.68 22.12
N GLN A 4 -0.23 -12.74 20.94
CA GLN A 4 -0.58 -13.73 19.92
C GLN A 4 -0.25 -15.16 20.39
N GLN A 5 0.89 -15.36 21.05
CA GLN A 5 1.30 -16.67 21.54
C GLN A 5 0.37 -17.19 22.63
N LEU A 6 0.01 -16.34 23.61
CA LEU A 6 -0.93 -16.70 24.66
C LEU A 6 -2.32 -17.03 24.08
N LEU A 7 -2.77 -16.26 23.08
CA LEU A 7 -4.05 -16.53 22.40
C LEU A 7 -4.05 -17.90 21.69
N LEU A 8 -2.96 -18.24 21.01
CA LEU A 8 -2.82 -19.54 20.35
C LEU A 8 -2.82 -20.71 21.35
N GLN A 9 -2.14 -20.55 22.50
CA GLN A 9 -2.13 -21.54 23.58
C GLN A 9 -3.53 -21.76 24.16
N ILE A 10 -4.27 -20.68 24.44
CA ILE A 10 -5.64 -20.75 24.97
C ILE A 10 -6.58 -21.39 23.93
N ALA A 11 -6.44 -21.05 22.64
CA ALA A 11 -7.23 -21.62 21.56
C ALA A 11 -6.84 -23.06 21.18
N GLY A 12 -5.73 -23.60 21.71
CA GLY A 12 -5.21 -24.91 21.35
C GLY A 12 -4.67 -24.99 19.91
N HIS A 13 -4.37 -23.86 19.28
CA HIS A 13 -3.87 -23.78 17.90
C HIS A 13 -2.34 -23.60 17.89
N LYS A 14 -1.68 -24.24 16.93
CA LYS A 14 -0.26 -24.05 16.61
C LYS A 14 -0.04 -22.81 15.75
N GLU A 15 -1.02 -22.47 14.91
CA GLU A 15 -0.93 -21.33 13.99
C GLU A 15 -2.21 -20.49 13.96
N ILE A 16 -2.07 -19.24 13.51
CA ILE A 16 -3.21 -18.36 13.28
C ILE A 16 -4.14 -18.99 12.23
N LEU A 17 -5.44 -18.97 12.52
CA LEU A 17 -6.51 -19.52 11.68
C LEU A 17 -6.34 -21.02 11.35
N GLU A 18 -5.80 -21.83 12.26
CA GLU A 18 -5.71 -23.28 12.08
C GLU A 18 -7.09 -23.94 11.92
N GLY A 19 -8.10 -23.46 12.65
CA GLY A 19 -9.48 -23.95 12.55
C GLY A 19 -10.27 -23.45 11.32
N ASP A 20 -9.75 -22.49 10.54
CA ASP A 20 -10.41 -21.96 9.35
C ASP A 20 -9.43 -21.76 8.19
N LEU A 21 -9.23 -22.84 7.43
CA LEU A 21 -8.31 -22.88 6.31
C LEU A 21 -8.76 -22.00 5.12
N TYR A 22 -10.08 -21.83 4.92
CA TYR A 22 -10.61 -21.05 3.81
C TYR A 22 -10.33 -19.56 4.03
N LEU A 23 -10.59 -19.06 5.25
CA LEU A 23 -10.27 -17.68 5.59
C LEU A 23 -8.75 -17.44 5.53
N LYS A 24 -7.94 -18.37 6.05
CA LYS A 24 -6.47 -18.30 5.98
C LYS A 24 -5.97 -18.18 4.54
N GLN A 25 -6.51 -18.99 3.63
CA GLN A 25 -6.16 -18.95 2.22
C GLN A 25 -6.59 -17.63 1.56
N GLY A 26 -7.81 -17.18 1.82
CA GLY A 26 -8.35 -15.93 1.28
C GLY A 26 -7.51 -14.72 1.65
N LEU A 27 -7.10 -14.60 2.91
CA LEU A 27 -6.21 -13.54 3.37
C LEU A 27 -4.82 -13.65 2.75
N ARG A 28 -4.27 -14.87 2.65
CA ARG A 28 -2.94 -15.10 2.07
C ARG A 28 -2.86 -14.65 0.61
N LEU A 29 -3.93 -14.80 -0.17
CA LEU A 29 -3.98 -14.35 -1.57
C LEU A 29 -4.02 -12.81 -1.71
N ARG A 30 -4.44 -12.08 -0.69
CA ARG A 30 -4.45 -10.60 -0.68
C ARG A 30 -3.08 -10.02 -0.33
N ASN A 31 -2.30 -10.72 0.48
CA ASN A 31 -1.04 -10.23 1.03
C ASN A 31 -0.03 -9.71 -0.01
N PRO A 32 0.18 -10.32 -1.18
CA PRO A 32 1.14 -9.80 -2.17
C PRO A 32 0.82 -8.37 -2.63
N TYR A 33 -0.45 -8.07 -2.84
CA TYR A 33 -0.90 -6.74 -3.25
C TYR A 33 -0.83 -5.74 -2.11
N ILE A 34 -1.33 -6.11 -0.92
CA ILE A 34 -1.31 -5.24 0.27
C ILE A 34 0.13 -4.90 0.67
N THR A 35 1.04 -5.88 0.63
CA THR A 35 2.44 -5.70 1.01
C THR A 35 3.16 -4.75 0.06
N THR A 36 2.92 -4.88 -1.25
CA THR A 36 3.46 -3.97 -2.25
C THR A 36 2.97 -2.53 -2.01
N LEU A 37 1.67 -2.36 -1.74
CA LEU A 37 1.10 -1.06 -1.40
C LEU A 37 1.64 -0.49 -0.10
N ASN A 38 1.88 -1.31 0.93
CA ASN A 38 2.48 -0.87 2.19
C ASN A 38 3.90 -0.31 1.99
N VAL A 39 4.72 -1.01 1.19
CA VAL A 39 6.07 -0.53 0.85
C VAL A 39 5.98 0.78 0.05
N PHE A 40 5.11 0.84 -0.95
CA PHE A 40 4.89 2.08 -1.70
C PHE A 40 4.42 3.24 -0.81
N GLN A 41 3.49 2.99 0.10
CA GLN A 41 2.99 3.98 1.04
C GLN A 41 4.12 4.50 1.94
N ALA A 42 4.93 3.61 2.52
CA ALA A 42 6.04 3.97 3.39
C ALA A 42 7.09 4.86 2.68
N TYR A 43 7.49 4.48 1.46
CA TYR A 43 8.43 5.27 0.66
C TYR A 43 7.83 6.60 0.20
N THR A 44 6.55 6.62 -0.17
CA THR A 44 5.84 7.87 -0.54
C THR A 44 5.77 8.82 0.64
N LEU A 45 5.43 8.33 1.83
CA LEU A 45 5.44 9.12 3.06
C LEU A 45 6.83 9.66 3.40
N LYS A 46 7.89 8.85 3.21
CA LYS A 46 9.27 9.30 3.40
C LYS A 46 9.61 10.46 2.46
N ARG A 47 9.26 10.36 1.17
CA ARG A 47 9.44 11.44 0.18
C ARG A 47 8.67 12.71 0.52
N ILE A 48 7.46 12.57 1.07
CA ILE A 48 6.62 13.71 1.47
C ILE A 48 7.20 14.42 2.70
N ARG A 49 7.68 13.67 3.69
CA ARG A 49 8.06 14.21 5.00
C ARG A 49 9.53 14.60 5.14
N ASP A 50 10.43 13.99 4.35
CA ASP A 50 11.87 14.23 4.41
C ASP A 50 12.39 14.83 3.08
N PRO A 51 12.57 16.16 3.01
CA PRO A 51 13.10 16.83 1.81
C PRO A 51 14.53 16.40 1.44
N SER A 52 15.29 15.82 2.37
CA SER A 52 16.65 15.34 2.11
C SER A 52 16.67 14.00 1.37
N PHE A 53 15.55 13.27 1.37
CA PHE A 53 15.41 11.99 0.70
C PHE A 53 15.27 12.16 -0.82
N LYS A 54 16.41 12.20 -1.51
CA LYS A 54 16.47 12.33 -2.96
C LYS A 54 16.14 11.00 -3.64
N VAL A 55 15.25 11.05 -4.63
CA VAL A 55 14.94 9.92 -5.51
C VAL A 55 15.57 10.18 -6.87
N THR A 56 16.30 9.19 -7.37
CA THR A 56 16.91 9.25 -8.69
C THR A 56 15.82 9.26 -9.76
N PRO A 57 15.78 10.25 -10.67
CA PRO A 57 14.85 10.25 -11.78
C PRO A 57 15.08 9.03 -12.67
N GLN A 58 14.02 8.30 -12.97
CA GLN A 58 14.04 7.19 -13.91
C GLN A 58 13.32 7.62 -15.20
N PRO A 59 13.82 7.25 -16.39
CA PRO A 59 13.06 7.43 -17.62
C PRO A 59 11.69 6.74 -17.52
N PRO A 60 10.61 7.33 -18.09
CA PRO A 60 9.29 6.72 -18.08
C PRO A 60 9.32 5.29 -18.62
N LEU A 61 8.75 4.34 -17.86
CA LEU A 61 8.65 2.94 -18.28
C LEU A 61 7.40 2.67 -19.13
N SER A 62 6.34 3.47 -18.96
CA SER A 62 5.08 3.30 -19.68
C SER A 62 5.20 3.78 -21.12
N LYS A 63 4.99 2.88 -22.08
CA LYS A 63 4.98 3.21 -23.52
C LYS A 63 3.69 3.88 -24.00
N GLU A 64 2.64 3.84 -23.19
CA GLU A 64 1.30 4.33 -23.54
C GLU A 64 1.16 5.86 -23.43
N PHE A 65 2.04 6.52 -22.67
CA PHE A 65 2.07 7.98 -22.50
C PHE A 65 3.31 8.59 -23.15
N ALA A 66 3.63 8.17 -24.39
CA ALA A 66 4.78 8.66 -25.15
C ALA A 66 4.60 10.08 -25.74
N ASP A 67 3.41 10.66 -25.58
CA ASP A 67 3.10 12.00 -26.07
C ASP A 67 3.48 13.04 -24.99
N GLU A 68 4.74 13.50 -25.02
CA GLU A 68 5.32 14.44 -24.03
C GLU A 68 4.50 15.75 -23.88
N ASN A 69 3.67 16.08 -24.88
CA ASN A 69 2.80 17.26 -24.91
C ASN A 69 1.52 17.13 -24.08
N LYS A 70 1.15 15.94 -23.60
CA LYS A 70 -0.01 15.78 -22.70
C LYS A 70 0.49 15.73 -21.27
N PRO A 71 0.04 16.63 -20.37
CA PRO A 71 0.35 16.49 -18.96
C PRO A 71 -0.14 15.11 -18.54
N ALA A 72 0.77 14.28 -18.02
CA ALA A 72 0.38 13.07 -17.32
C ALA A 72 -0.69 13.52 -16.33
N GLY A 73 -1.84 12.86 -16.32
CA GLY A 73 -2.98 13.22 -15.47
C GLY A 73 -2.69 12.92 -14.01
N LEU A 74 -1.65 13.55 -13.50
CA LEU A 74 -1.20 13.67 -12.13
C LEU A 74 -2.15 14.68 -11.49
N VAL A 75 -2.51 14.48 -10.23
CA VAL A 75 -3.34 15.42 -9.47
C VAL A 75 -4.83 15.37 -9.87
N LYS A 76 -5.34 14.18 -10.24
CA LYS A 76 -6.77 13.97 -10.52
C LYS A 76 -7.61 13.86 -9.26
N LEU A 77 -7.04 13.36 -8.17
CA LEU A 77 -7.79 13.12 -6.92
C LEU A 77 -7.91 14.39 -6.08
N ASN A 78 -6.89 15.27 -6.10
CA ASN A 78 -6.95 16.59 -5.46
C ASN A 78 -6.25 17.67 -6.32
N PRO A 79 -6.98 18.39 -7.19
CA PRO A 79 -6.43 19.45 -8.06
C PRO A 79 -5.72 20.60 -7.34
N ALA A 80 -5.99 20.81 -6.05
CA ALA A 80 -5.42 21.88 -5.23
C ALA A 80 -4.27 21.39 -4.32
N SER A 81 -3.63 20.27 -4.68
CA SER A 81 -2.55 19.68 -3.89
C SER A 81 -1.38 20.64 -3.70
N GLU A 82 -0.94 20.80 -2.44
CA GLU A 82 0.27 21.53 -2.07
C GLU A 82 1.54 20.66 -2.18
N TYR A 83 1.38 19.36 -2.42
CA TYR A 83 2.49 18.42 -2.55
C TYR A 83 2.99 18.35 -4.00
N PRO A 84 4.25 17.92 -4.22
CA PRO A 84 4.76 17.66 -5.56
C PRO A 84 3.80 16.76 -6.37
N PRO A 85 3.52 17.10 -7.65
CA PRO A 85 2.50 16.43 -8.45
C PRO A 85 2.62 14.91 -8.44
N GLY A 86 1.50 14.23 -8.16
CA GLY A 86 1.41 12.77 -8.11
C GLY A 86 1.72 12.13 -6.76
N LEU A 87 2.36 12.81 -5.80
CA LEU A 87 2.64 12.23 -4.48
C LEU A 87 1.36 12.00 -3.66
N GLU A 88 0.48 13.00 -3.60
CA GLU A 88 -0.78 12.90 -2.86
C GLU A 88 -1.71 11.85 -3.47
N ASP A 89 -1.89 11.87 -4.80
CA ASP A 89 -2.69 10.87 -5.52
C ASP A 89 -2.16 9.44 -5.29
N THR A 90 -0.84 9.26 -5.35
CA THR A 90 -0.20 7.95 -5.08
C THR A 90 -0.50 7.49 -3.65
N LEU A 91 -0.37 8.39 -2.67
CA LEU A 91 -0.65 8.09 -1.28
C LEU A 91 -2.14 7.69 -1.09
N ILE A 92 -3.07 8.44 -1.68
CA ILE A 92 -4.51 8.12 -1.64
C ILE A 92 -4.80 6.75 -2.25
N LEU A 93 -4.18 6.41 -3.39
CA LEU A 93 -4.34 5.09 -4.01
C LEU A 93 -3.85 3.98 -3.09
N THR A 94 -2.70 4.16 -2.42
CA THR A 94 -2.21 3.16 -1.46
C THR A 94 -3.15 2.98 -0.27
N MET A 95 -3.67 4.08 0.32
CA MET A 95 -4.62 4.02 1.42
C MET A 95 -5.91 3.27 1.02
N LYS A 96 -6.47 3.59 -0.15
CA LYS A 96 -7.67 2.91 -0.67
C LYS A 96 -7.44 1.43 -0.91
N GLY A 97 -6.32 1.07 -1.54
CA GLY A 97 -5.99 -0.33 -1.84
C GLY A 97 -5.73 -1.17 -0.59
N ILE A 98 -5.01 -0.62 0.40
CA ILE A 98 -4.78 -1.28 1.69
C ILE A 98 -6.10 -1.46 2.43
N ALA A 99 -6.92 -0.42 2.52
CA ALA A 99 -8.23 -0.51 3.18
C ALA A 99 -9.13 -1.56 2.53
N ALA A 100 -9.18 -1.62 1.19
CA ALA A 100 -9.94 -2.63 0.46
C ALA A 100 -9.45 -4.06 0.71
N GLY A 101 -8.14 -4.25 0.91
CA GLY A 101 -7.53 -5.55 1.21
C GLY A 101 -7.71 -5.99 2.67
N MET A 102 -7.54 -5.06 3.61
CA MET A 102 -7.61 -5.30 5.06
C MET A 102 -9.04 -5.53 5.56
N GLN A 103 -10.02 -4.83 4.97
CA GLN A 103 -11.45 -4.96 5.34
C GLN A 103 -11.67 -4.72 6.86
N ASN A 104 -12.58 -5.47 7.49
CA ASN A 104 -12.95 -5.32 8.90
C ASN A 104 -11.83 -5.81 9.84
N THR A 105 -11.46 -4.99 10.82
CA THR A 105 -10.29 -5.26 11.70
C THR A 105 -10.53 -4.96 13.19
N GLY A 106 -11.65 -4.34 13.57
CA GLY A 106 -12.00 -3.98 14.94
C GLY A 106 -13.50 -3.98 15.17
#